data_AF-A0A530Y714-F1
#
_entry.id   AF-A0A530Y714-F1
#
_cell.length_a   1.000
_cell.length_b   1.000
_cell.length_c   1.000
_cell.angle_alpha   90.00
_cell.angle_beta   90.00
_cell.angle_gamma   90.00
#
_symmetry.space_group_name_H-M   'P 1'
#
loop_
_entity.id
_entity.type
_entity.pdbx_description
1 polymer ?
#
loop_
_entity_poly.entity_id
_entity_poly.type
_entity_poly.pdbx_seq_one_letter_code
_entity_poly.pdbx_strand_id
1 'polypeptide(L)'
;SNVSAWFRKQDFLELYMCGPVIMEQSFGAERFLNRTGSDRYIRVLDHLISQQFAGRIVDFAGSVPRLAGRLRAAREQHGRPISLADAMIAAICLVHDATLATRNIRDFDGLGLKLVNPFEAGA
;
A
#
# COMPACT_ATOMS: atom_id res chain seq x y z
N SER A 1 18.77 3.94 -5.95
CA SER A 1 17.98 4.79 -5.02
C SER A 1 17.98 4.14 -3.65
N ASN A 2 17.66 4.89 -2.58
CA ASN A 2 17.54 4.35 -1.22
C ASN A 2 16.52 3.20 -1.17
N VAL A 3 15.39 3.34 -1.88
CA VAL A 3 14.36 2.29 -1.98
C VAL A 3 14.92 0.97 -2.52
N SER A 4 15.71 1.00 -3.61
CA SER A 4 16.30 -0.23 -4.14
C SER A 4 17.31 -0.87 -3.17
N ALA A 5 18.04 -0.07 -2.40
CA ALA A 5 18.95 -0.58 -1.39
C ALA A 5 18.18 -1.21 -0.21
N TRP A 6 17.12 -0.54 0.26
CA TRP A 6 16.22 -1.04 1.29
C TRP A 6 15.58 -2.37 0.88
N PHE A 7 15.03 -2.43 -0.33
CA PHE A 7 14.36 -3.61 -0.87
C PHE A 7 15.27 -4.84 -0.92
N ARG A 8 16.55 -4.66 -1.30
CA ARG A 8 17.53 -5.76 -1.35
C ARG A 8 17.91 -6.33 0.01
N LYS A 9 17.66 -5.61 1.11
CA LYS A 9 17.90 -6.11 2.47
C LYS A 9 16.74 -6.95 2.99
N GLN A 10 15.57 -6.87 2.36
CA GLN A 10 14.39 -7.61 2.80
C GLN A 10 14.41 -9.02 2.23
N ASP A 11 13.87 -9.97 2.98
CA ASP A 11 13.43 -11.22 2.36
C ASP A 11 12.26 -10.89 1.43
N PHE A 12 12.42 -11.17 0.14
CA PHE A 12 11.40 -10.87 -0.84
C PHE A 12 10.08 -11.61 -0.53
N LEU A 13 10.12 -12.79 0.08
CA LEU A 13 8.92 -13.57 0.42
C LEU A 13 8.11 -12.96 1.57
N GLU A 14 8.72 -12.09 2.37
CA GLU A 14 8.08 -11.39 3.49
C GLU A 14 7.47 -10.04 3.08
N LEU A 15 7.55 -9.68 1.79
CA LEU A 15 6.91 -8.47 1.26
C LEU A 15 5.52 -8.77 0.73
N TYR A 16 4.58 -7.87 1.00
CA TYR A 16 3.19 -8.00 0.56
C TYR A 16 2.70 -6.71 -0.06
N MET A 17 1.70 -6.80 -0.94
CA MET A 17 1.00 -5.64 -1.48
C MET A 17 -0.43 -5.60 -1.00
N CYS A 18 -0.88 -4.42 -0.56
CA CYS A 18 -2.28 -4.21 -0.20
C CYS A 18 -3.12 -4.13 -1.48
N GLY A 19 -4.28 -4.79 -1.53
CA GLY A 19 -5.22 -4.70 -2.66
C GLY A 19 -5.58 -3.27 -3.08
N PRO A 20 -5.78 -2.30 -2.16
CA PRO A 20 -5.95 -0.89 -2.53
C PRO A 20 -4.81 -0.31 -3.38
N VAL A 21 -3.56 -0.72 -3.14
CA VAL A 21 -2.41 -0.29 -3.95
C VAL A 21 -2.51 -0.85 -5.37
N ILE A 22 -2.95 -2.11 -5.50
CA ILE A 22 -3.20 -2.71 -6.83
C ILE A 22 -4.28 -1.93 -7.58
N MET A 23 -5.35 -1.54 -6.91
CA MET A 23 -6.41 -0.72 -7.50
C MET A 23 -5.89 0.63 -7.99
N GLU A 24 -5.07 1.33 -7.20
CA GLU A 24 -4.46 2.61 -7.61
C GLU A 24 -3.51 2.47 -8.80
N GLN A 25 -2.64 1.45 -8.79
CA GLN A 25 -1.74 1.20 -9.91
C GLN A 25 -2.51 0.82 -11.19
N SER A 26 -3.55 0.00 -11.07
CA SER A 26 -4.42 -0.38 -12.19
C SER A 26 -5.10 0.84 -12.79
N PHE A 27 -5.66 1.72 -11.95
CA PHE A 27 -6.25 2.98 -12.41
C PHE A 27 -5.25 3.85 -13.18
N GLY A 28 -4.02 3.97 -12.67
CA GLY A 28 -2.95 4.70 -13.37
C GLY A 28 -2.59 4.10 -14.73
N ALA A 29 -2.50 2.76 -14.80
CA ALA A 29 -2.21 2.03 -16.03
C ALA A 29 -3.33 2.20 -17.08
N GLU A 30 -4.60 2.05 -16.66
CA GLU A 30 -5.77 2.24 -17.53
C GLU A 30 -5.90 3.67 -18.05
N ARG A 31 -5.66 4.67 -17.19
CA ARG A 31 -5.61 6.08 -17.63
C ARG A 31 -4.54 6.32 -18.68
N PHE A 32 -3.39 5.67 -18.56
CA PHE A 32 -2.32 5.77 -19.54
C PHE A 32 -2.70 5.11 -20.87
N LEU A 33 -3.31 3.92 -20.82
CA LEU A 33 -3.86 3.24 -22.00
C LEU A 33 -4.87 4.14 -22.72
N ASN A 34 -5.89 4.63 -22.01
CA ASN A 34 -6.94 5.48 -22.59
C ASN A 34 -6.39 6.75 -23.26
N ARG A 35 -5.28 7.29 -22.75
CA ARG A 35 -4.65 8.51 -23.29
C ARG A 35 -3.70 8.24 -24.46
N THR A 36 -3.04 7.09 -24.49
CA THR A 36 -1.89 6.85 -25.40
C THR A 36 -2.06 5.67 -26.35
N GLY A 37 -3.06 4.82 -26.13
CA GLY A 37 -3.22 3.54 -26.82
C GLY A 37 -2.21 2.46 -26.41
N SER A 38 -1.31 2.76 -25.46
CA SER A 38 -0.28 1.82 -25.01
C SER A 38 -0.64 1.17 -23.67
N ASP A 39 -0.69 -0.16 -23.66
CA ASP A 39 -0.98 -1.03 -22.51
C ASP A 39 0.28 -1.41 -21.71
N ARG A 40 1.42 -0.77 -21.96
CA ARG A 40 2.72 -1.19 -21.39
C ARG A 40 2.72 -1.27 -19.86
N TYR A 41 2.00 -0.38 -19.17
CA TYR A 41 1.94 -0.38 -17.71
C TYR A 41 0.98 -1.44 -17.16
N ILE A 42 -0.04 -1.83 -17.92
CA ILE A 42 -0.90 -2.97 -17.58
C ILE A 42 -0.05 -4.24 -17.58
N ARG A 43 0.70 -4.49 -18.66
CA ARG A 43 1.60 -5.67 -18.71
C ARG A 43 2.66 -5.70 -17.61
N VAL A 44 3.23 -4.55 -17.25
CA VAL A 44 4.19 -4.45 -16.14
C VAL A 44 3.52 -4.79 -14.82
N LEU A 45 2.32 -4.27 -14.58
CA LEU A 45 1.55 -4.55 -13.37
C LEU A 45 1.12 -6.02 -13.30
N ASP A 46 0.65 -6.61 -14.39
CA ASP A 46 0.28 -8.03 -14.48
C ASP A 46 1.47 -8.94 -14.16
N HIS A 47 2.66 -8.62 -14.68
CA HIS A 47 3.88 -9.35 -14.34
C HIS A 47 4.24 -9.22 -12.85
N LEU A 48 4.13 -8.01 -12.30
CA LEU A 48 4.38 -7.76 -10.88
C LEU A 48 3.41 -8.57 -9.99
N ILE A 49 2.13 -8.64 -10.36
CA ILE A 49 1.10 -9.35 -9.62
C ILE A 49 1.26 -10.88 -9.74
N SER A 50 1.39 -11.38 -10.97
CA SER A 50 1.32 -12.81 -11.25
C SER A 50 2.63 -13.56 -11.04
N GLN A 51 3.77 -12.88 -11.09
CA GLN A 51 5.09 -13.51 -10.96
C GLN A 51 5.78 -13.10 -9.68
N GLN A 52 5.81 -11.80 -9.40
CA GLN A 52 6.60 -11.27 -8.28
C GLN A 52 5.82 -11.37 -6.97
N PHE A 53 4.57 -10.93 -6.90
CA PHE A 53 3.74 -10.94 -5.69
C PHE A 53 2.64 -12.02 -5.70
N ALA A 54 2.83 -13.09 -6.45
CA ALA A 54 1.89 -14.21 -6.52
C ALA A 54 1.61 -14.75 -5.10
N GLY A 55 0.33 -14.80 -4.72
CA GLY A 55 -0.09 -15.24 -3.38
C GLY A 55 0.21 -14.26 -2.24
N ARG A 56 0.72 -13.06 -2.53
CA ARG A 56 1.12 -12.04 -1.54
C ARG A 56 0.45 -10.69 -1.75
N ILE A 57 -0.74 -10.73 -2.34
CA ILE A 57 -1.67 -9.60 -2.37
C ILE A 57 -2.68 -9.81 -1.25
N VAL A 58 -2.80 -8.81 -0.39
CA VAL A 58 -3.71 -8.86 0.77
C VAL A 58 -5.01 -8.17 0.43
N ASP A 59 -6.10 -8.93 0.46
CA ASP A 59 -7.44 -8.47 0.10
C ASP A 59 -8.04 -7.55 1.17
N PHE A 60 -8.86 -6.61 0.72
CA PHE A 60 -9.69 -5.80 1.61
C PHE A 60 -10.98 -6.55 1.98
N ALA A 61 -10.85 -7.51 2.90
CA ALA A 61 -11.94 -8.41 3.27
C ALA A 61 -11.99 -8.70 4.79
N GLY A 62 -13.01 -9.44 5.21
CA GLY A 62 -13.14 -9.89 6.60
C GLY A 62 -13.31 -8.75 7.60
N SER A 63 -12.41 -8.66 8.58
CA SER A 63 -12.43 -7.62 9.62
C SER A 63 -11.86 -6.27 9.16
N VAL A 64 -11.09 -6.26 8.06
CA VAL A 64 -10.37 -5.08 7.56
C VAL A 64 -11.31 -3.90 7.27
N PRO A 65 -12.46 -4.06 6.57
CA PRO A 65 -13.33 -2.92 6.26
C PRO A 65 -13.93 -2.23 7.48
N ARG A 66 -14.30 -3.00 8.51
CA ARG A 66 -14.82 -2.46 9.77
C ARG A 66 -13.75 -1.68 10.51
N LEU A 67 -12.50 -2.16 10.51
CA LEU A 67 -11.39 -1.43 11.12
C LEU A 67 -11.08 -0.14 10.36
N ALA A 68 -11.01 -0.18 9.03
CA ALA A 68 -10.77 1.01 8.20
C ALA A 68 -11.81 2.12 8.47
N GLY A 69 -13.10 1.75 8.57
CA GLY A 69 -14.16 2.68 8.93
C GLY A 69 -13.96 3.33 10.31
N ARG A 70 -13.57 2.55 11.32
CA ARG A 70 -13.25 3.07 12.66
C ARG A 70 -12.05 4.02 12.64
N LEU A 71 -10.96 3.65 11.95
CA LEU A 71 -9.76 4.49 11.86
C LEU A 71 -10.08 5.84 11.20
N ARG A 72 -10.85 5.81 10.11
CA ARG A 72 -11.25 7.02 9.39
C ARG A 72 -12.11 7.95 10.25
N ALA A 73 -13.13 7.40 10.94
CA ALA A 73 -13.98 8.19 11.84
C ALA A 73 -13.18 8.79 13.01
N ALA A 74 -12.28 8.01 13.62
CA ALA A 74 -11.43 8.50 14.71
C ALA A 74 -10.47 9.62 14.25
N ARG A 75 -9.91 9.50 13.04
CA ARG A 75 -9.03 10.53 12.45
C ARG A 75 -9.78 11.83 12.16
N GLU A 76 -11.00 11.72 11.63
CA GLU A 76 -11.87 12.87 11.37
C GLU A 76 -12.25 13.61 12.66
N GLN A 77 -12.65 12.88 13.71
CA GLN A 77 -12.96 13.47 15.02
C GLN A 77 -11.79 14.22 15.65
N HIS A 78 -10.54 13.78 15.41
CA HIS A 78 -9.33 14.46 15.88
C HIS A 78 -8.83 15.56 14.94
N GLY A 79 -9.59 15.95 13.91
CA GLY A 79 -9.21 17.01 12.97
C GLY A 79 -8.01 16.66 12.07
N ARG A 80 -7.70 15.37 11.91
CA ARG A 80 -6.59 14.88 11.08
C ARG A 80 -7.12 13.82 10.09
N PRO A 81 -8.02 14.19 9.15
CA PRO A 81 -8.66 13.24 8.25
C PRO A 81 -7.63 12.45 7.44
N ILE A 82 -7.97 11.21 7.14
CA ILE A 82 -7.15 10.28 6.33
C ILE A 82 -7.91 9.93 5.05
N SER A 83 -7.18 9.68 3.96
CA SER A 83 -7.79 9.26 2.71
C SER A 83 -8.46 7.88 2.86
N LEU A 84 -9.40 7.56 1.96
CA LEU A 84 -10.03 6.24 1.95
C LEU A 84 -9.00 5.13 1.73
N ALA A 85 -8.11 5.30 0.74
CA ALA A 85 -7.08 4.32 0.42
C ALA A 85 -6.11 4.10 1.59
N ASP A 86 -5.63 5.17 2.21
CA ASP A 86 -4.73 5.08 3.37
C ASP A 86 -5.41 4.43 4.58
N ALA A 87 -6.70 4.69 4.81
CA ALA A 87 -7.45 4.02 5.87
C ALA A 87 -7.58 2.50 5.61
N MET A 88 -7.77 2.10 4.35
CA MET A 88 -7.81 0.69 3.95
C MET A 88 -6.44 0.03 4.14
N ILE A 89 -5.37 0.66 3.69
CA ILE A 89 -3.98 0.18 3.84
C ILE A 89 -3.61 0.07 5.32
N ALA A 90 -3.90 1.10 6.13
CA ALA A 90 -3.65 1.09 7.56
C ALA A 90 -4.37 -0.07 8.26
N ALA A 91 -5.64 -0.31 7.92
CA ALA A 91 -6.40 -1.41 8.49
C ALA A 91 -5.82 -2.78 8.11
N ILE A 92 -5.36 -2.96 6.87
CA ILE A 92 -4.68 -4.19 6.43
C ILE A 92 -3.43 -4.41 7.29
N CYS A 93 -2.55 -3.42 7.38
CA CYS A 93 -1.31 -3.54 8.15
C CYS A 93 -1.57 -3.86 9.63
N LEU A 94 -2.57 -3.23 10.26
CA LEU A 94 -2.92 -3.50 11.66
C LEU A 94 -3.50 -4.92 11.87
N VAL A 95 -4.37 -5.40 10.96
CA VAL A 95 -4.96 -6.75 11.08
C VAL A 95 -3.89 -7.84 10.96
N HIS A 96 -2.86 -7.60 10.15
CA HIS A 96 -1.79 -8.56 9.88
C HIS A 96 -0.51 -8.31 10.71
N ASP A 97 -0.53 -7.37 11.67
CA ASP A 97 0.64 -6.92 12.45
C ASP A 97 1.89 -6.56 11.59
N ALA A 98 1.63 -6.07 10.37
CA ALA A 98 2.63 -5.80 9.35
C ALA A 98 3.23 -4.39 9.47
N THR A 99 4.49 -4.26 9.05
CA THR A 99 5.16 -2.96 8.90
C THR A 99 4.77 -2.32 7.56
N LEU A 100 4.26 -1.10 7.60
CA LEU A 100 3.94 -0.33 6.40
C LEU A 100 5.19 0.43 5.91
N ALA A 101 5.63 0.07 4.71
CA ALA A 101 6.66 0.82 3.98
C ALA A 101 6.02 1.95 3.17
N THR A 102 6.24 3.20 3.58
CA THR A 102 5.65 4.38 2.93
C THR A 102 6.53 5.61 3.03
N ARG A 103 6.47 6.49 2.02
CA ARG A 103 7.09 7.82 2.11
C ARG A 103 6.30 8.76 3.03
N ASN A 104 4.99 8.57 3.13
CA ASN A 104 4.07 9.52 3.75
C ASN A 104 3.81 9.17 5.22
N ILE A 105 4.86 9.01 6.03
CA ILE A 105 4.77 8.59 7.43
C ILE A 105 3.75 9.43 8.23
N ARG A 106 3.70 10.74 7.99
CA ARG A 106 2.80 11.69 8.65
C ARG A 106 1.31 11.35 8.49
N ASP A 107 0.92 10.76 7.36
CA ASP A 107 -0.48 10.42 7.09
C ASP A 107 -0.92 9.21 7.92
N PHE A 108 0.03 8.41 8.41
CA PHE A 108 -0.19 7.20 9.19
C PHE A 108 0.17 7.34 10.68
N ASP A 109 0.79 8.46 11.05
CA ASP A 109 1.21 8.73 12.42
C ASP A 109 0.03 8.69 13.42
N GLY A 110 0.27 8.14 14.60
CA GLY A 110 -0.76 7.96 15.63
C GLY A 110 -1.82 6.88 15.36
N LEU A 111 -1.68 6.04 14.32
CA LEU A 111 -2.59 4.89 14.08
C LEU A 111 -2.13 3.58 14.75
N GLY A 112 -0.99 3.60 15.46
CA GLY A 112 -0.41 2.39 16.05
C GLY A 112 0.27 1.45 15.04
N LEU A 113 0.57 1.95 13.83
CA LEU A 113 1.27 1.19 12.80
C LEU A 113 2.78 1.12 13.07
N LYS A 114 3.40 0.00 12.72
CA LYS A 114 4.86 -0.07 12.49
C LYS A 114 5.12 0.57 11.13
N LEU A 115 5.95 1.61 11.09
CA LEU A 115 6.21 2.39 9.88
C LEU A 115 7.69 2.35 9.52
N VAL A 116 7.99 2.26 8.23
CA VAL A 116 9.34 2.46 7.68
C VAL A 116 9.25 3.37 6.46
N ASN A 117 10.24 4.25 6.29
CA ASN A 117 10.36 5.11 5.12
C ASN A 117 11.57 4.68 4.25
N PRO A 118 11.39 3.83 3.22
CA PRO A 118 12.48 3.36 2.37
C PRO A 118 13.16 4.46 1.53
N PHE A 119 12.62 5.67 1.51
CA PHE A 119 13.22 6.80 0.79
C PHE A 119 14.32 7.49 1.60
N GLU A 120 14.33 7.33 2.92
CA GLU A 120 15.37 7.84 3.80
C GLU A 120 16.61 6.93 3.80
N ALA A 121 17.78 7.50 4.08
CA ALA A 121 19.01 6.74 4.14
C ALA A 121 19.03 5.87 5.41
N GLY A 122 19.46 4.61 5.29
CA GLY A 122 19.65 3.72 6.44
C GLY A 122 18.41 2.98 6.93
N ALA A 123 17.26 3.16 6.26
CA ALA A 123 16.09 2.31 6.44
C ALA A 123 16.43 0.82 6.24
#